data_AF-A0A919Y6T1-F1
#
_entry.id   AF-A0A919Y6T1-F1
#
_cell.length_a   1.000
_cell.length_b   1.000
_cell.length_c   1.000
_cell.angle_alpha   90.00
_cell.angle_beta   90.00
_cell.angle_gamma   90.00
#
_symmetry.space_group_name_H-M   'P 1'
#
loop_
_entity.id
_entity.type
_entity.pdbx_description
1 polymer ?
#
loop_
_entity_poly.entity_id
_entity_poly.type
_entity_poly.pdbx_seq_one_letter_code
_entity_poly.pdbx_strand_id
1 'polypeptide(L)'
;MNRSQLTALEAINIAHEYINERNKYFVPWTIQSDINKSIQYYEKFFALHGGAWVVEIDFVDFDKLLVISDEEKGISFLIFGIKRSKLSEINTLLTIERVLEISRNYK
;
A
#
# COMPACT_ATOMS: atom_id res chain seq x y z
N MET A 1 9.52 -11.35 16.16
CA MET A 1 9.67 -10.32 15.11
C MET A 1 10.07 -11.05 13.84
N ASN A 2 9.13 -11.21 12.90
CA ASN A 2 9.51 -11.67 11.57
C ASN A 2 10.21 -10.49 10.87
N ARG A 3 11.39 -10.76 10.33
CA ARG A 3 12.15 -9.75 9.59
C ARG A 3 11.51 -9.62 8.20
N SER A 4 11.33 -8.38 7.73
CA SER A 4 10.86 -8.10 6.37
C SER A 4 11.68 -8.88 5.34
N GLN A 5 11.01 -9.48 4.36
CA GLN A 5 11.65 -10.24 3.27
C GLN A 5 12.17 -9.33 2.16
N LEU A 6 11.50 -8.20 1.94
CA LEU A 6 11.96 -7.10 1.09
C LEU A 6 12.65 -6.03 1.93
N THR A 7 13.60 -5.34 1.33
CA THR A 7 14.08 -4.04 1.79
C THR A 7 13.17 -2.92 1.30
N ALA A 8 13.24 -1.75 1.93
CA ALA A 8 12.53 -0.55 1.47
C ALA A 8 12.89 -0.19 0.01
N LEU A 9 14.14 -0.42 -0.40
CA LEU A 9 14.62 -0.16 -1.76
C LEU A 9 14.03 -1.16 -2.77
N GLU A 10 13.95 -2.44 -2.44
CA GLU A 10 13.33 -3.41 -3.33
C GLU A 10 11.83 -3.13 -3.49
N ALA A 11 11.15 -2.83 -2.38
CA ALA A 11 9.74 -2.47 -2.42
C ALA A 11 9.48 -1.19 -3.25
N ILE A 12 10.29 -0.13 -3.08
CA ILE A 12 10.11 1.09 -3.87
C ILE A 12 10.41 0.88 -5.36
N ASN A 13 11.37 -0.01 -5.69
CA ASN A 13 11.63 -0.37 -7.09
C ASN A 13 10.43 -1.08 -7.73
N ILE A 14 9.79 -2.02 -7.02
CA ILE A 14 8.54 -2.65 -7.48
C ILE A 14 7.46 -1.59 -7.74
N ALA A 15 7.32 -0.61 -6.85
CA ALA A 15 6.37 0.49 -7.03
C ALA A 15 6.70 1.36 -8.25
N HIS A 16 7.97 1.68 -8.47
CA HIS A 16 8.43 2.42 -9.64
C HIS A 16 8.18 1.66 -10.93
N GLU A 17 8.46 0.36 -10.99
CA GLU A 17 8.17 -0.48 -12.15
C GLU A 17 6.68 -0.45 -12.49
N TYR A 18 5.82 -0.65 -11.50
CA TYR A 18 4.37 -0.59 -11.69
C TYR A 18 3.91 0.78 -12.23
N ILE A 19 4.38 1.87 -11.62
CA ILE A 19 3.99 3.23 -12.02
C ILE A 19 4.53 3.58 -13.41
N ASN A 20 5.76 3.17 -13.75
CA ASN A 20 6.35 3.42 -15.06
C ASN A 20 5.55 2.74 -16.17
N GLU A 21 5.16 1.47 -15.98
CA GLU A 21 4.29 0.77 -16.94
C GLU A 21 2.93 1.45 -17.07
N ARG A 22 2.31 1.81 -15.94
CA ARG A 22 1.00 2.47 -15.92
C ARG A 22 1.05 3.86 -16.57
N ASN A 23 2.11 4.64 -16.33
CA ASN A 23 2.25 5.99 -16.88
C ASN A 23 2.46 6.03 -18.40
N LYS A 24 2.79 4.91 -19.05
CA LYS A 24 2.82 4.84 -20.52
C LYS A 24 1.46 5.16 -21.17
N TYR A 25 0.37 4.91 -20.44
CA TYR A 25 -0.99 4.98 -20.97
C TYR A 25 -1.89 6.02 -20.28
N PHE A 26 -1.42 6.62 -19.18
CA PHE A 26 -2.26 7.44 -18.31
C PHE A 26 -1.50 8.62 -17.70
N VAL A 27 -2.23 9.60 -17.14
CA VAL A 27 -1.67 10.79 -16.49
C VAL A 27 -0.64 10.41 -15.42
N PRO A 28 0.61 10.91 -15.46
CA PRO A 28 1.69 10.42 -14.63
C PRO A 28 1.37 10.41 -13.14
N TRP A 29 1.61 9.27 -12.50
CA TRP A 29 1.72 9.13 -11.06
C TRP A 29 3.19 9.24 -10.68
N THR A 30 3.48 9.85 -9.53
CA THR A 30 4.87 9.97 -9.04
C THR A 30 4.98 9.44 -7.63
N ILE A 31 6.19 9.01 -7.25
CA ILE A 31 6.53 8.66 -5.87
C ILE A 31 7.51 9.72 -5.38
N GLN A 32 7.33 10.18 -4.14
CA GLN A 32 8.27 11.11 -3.53
C GLN A 32 9.68 10.50 -3.45
N SER A 33 10.69 11.28 -3.83
CA SER A 33 12.08 10.83 -3.99
C SER A 33 12.77 10.44 -2.68
N ASP A 34 12.30 10.97 -1.55
CA ASP A 34 12.79 10.60 -0.23
C ASP A 34 12.16 9.27 0.21
N ILE A 35 12.90 8.17 0.01
CA ILE A 35 12.45 6.80 0.33
C ILE A 35 11.91 6.71 1.76
N ASN A 36 12.58 7.34 2.73
CA ASN A 36 12.18 7.27 4.15
C ASN A 36 10.84 7.95 4.43
N LYS A 37 10.38 8.82 3.53
CA LYS A 37 9.09 9.50 3.62
C LYS A 37 8.04 8.90 2.70
N SER A 38 8.43 8.24 1.62
CA SER A 38 7.50 7.67 0.65
C SER A 38 7.08 6.25 0.97
N ILE A 39 7.80 5.51 1.82
CA ILE A 39 7.49 4.11 2.13
C ILE A 39 7.49 3.81 3.62
N GLN A 40 6.62 2.88 4.04
CA GLN A 40 6.61 2.36 5.41
C GLN A 40 6.24 0.88 5.43
N TYR A 41 6.89 0.13 6.33
CA TYR A 41 6.58 -1.27 6.59
C TYR A 41 5.53 -1.44 7.68
N TYR A 42 4.66 -2.42 7.49
CA TYR A 42 3.65 -2.87 8.43
C TYR A 42 3.78 -4.38 8.60
N GLU A 43 4.09 -4.86 9.81
CA GLU A 43 4.24 -6.31 10.09
C GLU A 43 2.93 -7.08 9.89
N LYS A 44 1.79 -6.40 10.06
CA LYS A 44 0.46 -6.91 9.78
C LYS A 44 -0.31 -5.86 8.99
N PHE A 45 -0.87 -6.27 7.86
CA PHE A 45 -1.64 -5.38 7.01
C PHE A 45 -2.91 -6.09 6.52
N PHE A 46 -4.00 -5.34 6.44
CA PHE A 46 -5.32 -5.86 6.09
C PHE A 46 -5.28 -6.83 4.90
N ALA A 47 -5.92 -7.99 5.07
CA ALA A 47 -6.11 -9.03 4.05
C ALA A 47 -4.83 -9.61 3.42
N LEU A 48 -3.66 -9.37 4.01
CA LEU A 48 -2.39 -9.96 3.57
C LEU A 48 -1.87 -10.99 4.57
N HIS A 49 -1.30 -12.06 4.03
CA HIS A 49 -0.42 -12.91 4.80
C HIS A 49 0.97 -12.25 4.87
N GLY A 50 1.57 -12.24 6.05
CA GLY A 50 2.84 -11.55 6.28
C GLY A 50 2.70 -10.02 6.37
N GLY A 51 3.83 -9.34 6.18
CA GLY A 51 3.93 -7.89 6.23
C GLY A 51 3.64 -7.23 4.89
N ALA A 52 3.51 -5.90 4.92
CA ALA A 52 3.32 -5.10 3.72
C ALA A 52 4.18 -3.84 3.75
N TRP A 53 4.66 -3.46 2.58
CA TRP A 53 5.23 -2.15 2.33
C TRP A 53 4.18 -1.26 1.68
N VAL A 54 3.95 -0.09 2.28
CA VAL A 54 2.98 0.88 1.77
C VAL A 54 3.72 2.08 1.23
N VAL A 55 3.55 2.35 -0.06
CA VAL A 55 4.17 3.46 -0.78
C VAL A 55 3.13 4.54 -1.04
N GLU A 56 3.48 5.80 -0.74
CA GLU A 56 2.66 6.97 -1.03
C GLU A 56 2.88 7.42 -2.47
N ILE A 57 1.77 7.58 -3.20
CA ILE A 57 1.75 8.02 -4.59
C ILE A 57 1.20 9.45 -4.63
N ASP A 58 1.99 10.35 -5.20
CA ASP A 58 1.56 11.68 -5.54
C ASP A 58 0.73 11.63 -6.84
N PHE A 59 -0.55 11.97 -6.71
CA PHE A 59 -1.45 12.19 -7.83
C PHE A 59 -2.44 13.30 -7.48
N VAL A 60 -2.76 14.12 -8.48
CA VAL A 60 -3.68 15.26 -8.33
C VAL A 60 -5.07 14.73 -7.95
N ASP A 61 -5.73 15.38 -6.97
CA ASP A 61 -7.10 15.18 -6.49
C ASP A 61 -7.35 14.22 -5.32
N PHE A 62 -6.51 13.20 -5.06
CA PHE A 62 -6.73 12.29 -3.93
C PHE A 62 -5.49 11.52 -3.51
N ASP A 63 -5.35 11.29 -2.19
CA ASP A 63 -4.29 10.47 -1.61
C ASP A 63 -4.36 9.04 -2.16
N LYS A 64 -3.23 8.52 -2.62
CA LYS A 64 -3.10 7.18 -3.17
C LYS A 64 -1.99 6.43 -2.50
N LEU A 65 -2.25 5.16 -2.18
CA LEU A 65 -1.28 4.27 -1.59
C LEU A 65 -1.19 3.00 -2.41
N LEU A 66 0.05 2.57 -2.67
CA LEU A 66 0.36 1.28 -3.26
C LEU A 66 0.78 0.33 -2.16
N VAL A 67 0.10 -0.82 -2.08
CA VAL A 67 0.39 -1.84 -1.09
C VAL A 67 1.15 -2.98 -1.76
N ILE A 68 2.33 -3.27 -1.25
CA ILE A 68 3.22 -4.32 -1.73
C ILE A 68 3.27 -5.40 -0.67
N SER A 69 2.95 -6.64 -1.04
CA SER A 69 3.13 -7.78 -0.14
C SER A 69 4.61 -8.08 0.02
N ASP A 70 5.07 -8.10 1.26
CA ASP A 70 6.44 -8.46 1.61
C ASP A 70 6.74 -9.93 1.28
N GLU A 71 5.74 -10.79 1.45
CA GLU A 71 5.85 -12.24 1.23
C GLU A 71 5.74 -12.63 -0.24
N GLU A 72 4.78 -12.04 -0.96
CA GLU A 72 4.57 -12.33 -2.40
C GLU A 72 5.50 -11.52 -3.31
N LYS A 73 6.18 -10.50 -2.75
CA LYS A 73 7.13 -9.63 -3.44
C LYS A 73 6.55 -8.91 -4.65
N GLY A 74 5.31 -8.41 -4.51
CA GLY A 74 4.59 -7.77 -5.61
C GLY A 74 3.47 -6.84 -5.13
N ILE A 75 2.86 -6.11 -6.07
CA ILE A 75 1.72 -5.23 -5.79
C ILE A 75 0.51 -6.10 -5.42
N SER A 76 -0.05 -5.89 -4.23
CA SER A 76 -1.27 -6.57 -3.81
C SER A 76 -2.52 -5.75 -4.15
N PHE A 77 -2.56 -4.46 -3.77
CA PHE A 77 -3.71 -3.60 -4.08
C PHE A 77 -3.38 -2.10 -3.95
N LEU A 78 -4.30 -1.26 -4.44
CA LEU A 78 -4.28 0.19 -4.27
C LEU A 78 -5.34 0.65 -3.27
N ILE A 79 -4.98 1.65 -2.47
CA ILE A 79 -5.91 2.34 -1.57
C ILE A 79 -6.05 3.78 -2.07
N PHE A 80 -7.30 4.27 -2.12
CA PHE A 80 -7.64 5.62 -2.56
C PHE A 80 -8.32 6.40 -1.44
N GLY A 81 -8.06 7.71 -1.38
CA GLY A 81 -8.75 8.64 -0.49
C GLY A 81 -8.35 8.55 0.98
N ILE A 82 -7.23 7.88 1.29
CA ILE A 82 -6.71 7.70 2.65
C ILE A 82 -5.25 8.16 2.70
N LYS A 83 -4.95 9.06 3.63
CA LYS A 83 -3.56 9.45 3.96
C LYS A 83 -2.84 8.30 4.65
N ARG A 84 -1.57 8.07 4.30
CA ARG A 84 -0.71 7.05 4.93
C ARG A 84 -0.67 7.18 6.45
N SER A 85 -0.63 8.41 6.96
CA SER A 85 -0.62 8.69 8.41
C SER A 85 -1.85 8.21 9.17
N LYS A 86 -2.99 8.03 8.48
CA LYS A 86 -4.23 7.52 9.07
C LYS A 86 -4.36 6.00 8.98
N LEU A 87 -3.41 5.30 8.34
CA LEU A 87 -3.50 3.85 8.17
C LEU A 87 -3.49 3.11 9.49
N SER A 88 -2.75 3.55 10.51
CA SER A 88 -2.74 2.91 11.83
C SER A 88 -4.10 2.95 12.52
N GLU A 89 -4.87 4.01 12.32
CA GLU A 89 -6.24 4.16 12.84
C GLU A 89 -7.22 3.20 12.11
N ILE A 90 -6.97 2.95 10.84
CA ILE A 90 -7.79 2.11 9.97
C ILE A 90 -7.46 0.61 10.15
N ASN A 91 -6.17 0.28 10.27
CA ASN A 91 -5.64 -1.07 10.38
C ASN A 91 -6.01 -1.74 11.72
N THR A 92 -6.38 -0.96 12.74
CA THR A 92 -6.92 -1.51 14.00
C THR A 92 -8.38 -1.91 13.91
N LEU A 93 -9.13 -1.41 12.92
CA LEU A 93 -10.58 -1.60 12.80
C LEU A 93 -10.98 -2.55 11.65
N LEU A 94 -10.20 -2.63 10.58
CA LEU A 94 -10.51 -3.50 9.44
C LEU A 94 -9.80 -4.84 9.60
N THR A 95 -10.43 -5.78 10.29
CA THR A 95 -10.11 -7.21 10.15
C THR A 95 -10.88 -7.81 8.97
N ILE A 96 -10.50 -9.01 8.50
CA ILE A 96 -11.26 -9.73 7.47
C ILE A 96 -12.71 -9.93 7.93
N GLU A 97 -12.91 -10.27 9.21
CA GLU A 97 -14.22 -10.43 9.82
C GLU A 97 -15.02 -9.12 9.77
N ARG A 98 -14.38 -7.98 10.08
CA ARG A 98 -15.05 -6.67 10.03
C ARG A 98 -15.46 -6.29 8.60
N VAL A 99 -14.64 -6.61 7.60
CA VAL A 99 -14.98 -6.36 6.19
C VAL A 99 -16.13 -7.27 5.72
N LEU A 100 -16.13 -8.54 6.14
CA LEU A 100 -17.26 -9.43 5.90
C LEU A 100 -18.54 -8.96 6.60
N GLU A 101 -18.42 -8.38 7.79
CA GLU A 101 -19.56 -7.79 8.51
C GLU A 101 -20.11 -6.55 7.79
N ILE A 102 -19.24 -5.60 7.43
CA ILE A 102 -19.63 -4.38 6.70
C ILE A 102 -20.33 -4.76 5.38
N SER A 103 -19.74 -5.67 4.59
CA SER A 103 -20.32 -6.10 3.32
C SER A 103 -21.67 -6.80 3.46
N ARG A 104 -21.89 -7.57 4.54
CA ARG A 104 -23.20 -8.18 4.83
C ARG A 104 -24.25 -7.16 5.24
N ASN A 105 -23.84 -6.11 5.95
CA ASN A 105 -24.71 -5.05 6.45
C ASN A 105 -25.03 -3.97 5.40
N TYR A 106 -24.34 -3.96 4.25
CA TYR A 106 -24.59 -3.05 3.13
C TYR A 106 -25.75 -3.47 2.22
N LYS A 107 -26.61 -4.40 2.67
CA LYS A 107 -27.83 -4.83 1.97
C LYS A 107 -29.01 -3.92 2.26
#